data_AF-A0A314Z2E6-F1
#
_entry.id   AF-A0A314Z2E6-F1
#
_cell.length_a   1.000
_cell.length_b   1.000
_cell.length_c   1.000
_cell.angle_alpha   90.00
_cell.angle_beta   90.00
_cell.angle_gamma   90.00
#
_symmetry.space_group_name_H-M   'P 1'
#
loop_
_entity.id
_entity.type
_entity.pdbx_description
1 polymer ?
#
loop_
_entity_poly.entity_id
_entity_poly.type
_entity_poly.pdbx_seq_one_letter_code
_entity_poly.pdbx_strand_id
1 'polypeptide(L)'
;MDGLCQDRKIDMALNLWHQALVKGSEPDVTMHNIIIHGLCSAGKAEDALQLYFQMGRWNCVPNLVTYNTLMEGFYKIRDCEKASEIWARIFKDGLQPDIISYNVTLKGFCSCSRISDAIRFLEKALHLGILPTSITWYILVRAVLNNGAT
;
A
#
# COMPACT_ATOMS: atom_id res chain seq x y z
N MET A 1 -12.41 20.04 7.26
CA MET A 1 -12.69 20.60 5.91
C MET A 1 -11.88 19.90 4.81
N ASP A 2 -10.71 19.31 5.12
CA ASP A 2 -9.85 18.66 4.12
C ASP A 2 -10.45 17.41 3.45
N GLY A 3 -11.28 16.63 4.16
CA GLY A 3 -11.90 15.41 3.63
C GLY A 3 -12.83 15.65 2.42
N LEU A 4 -13.72 16.65 2.50
CA LEU A 4 -14.68 16.96 1.44
C LEU A 4 -13.99 17.44 0.15
N CYS A 5 -12.87 18.16 0.28
CA CYS A 5 -12.07 18.59 -0.85
C CYS A 5 -11.36 17.40 -1.52
N GLN A 6 -10.86 16.47 -0.71
CA GLN A 6 -10.20 15.26 -1.21
C GLN A 6 -11.17 14.33 -1.94
N ASP A 7 -12.37 14.14 -1.39
CA ASP A 7 -13.42 13.34 -2.03
C ASP A 7 -13.78 13.90 -3.41
N ARG A 8 -14.00 15.21 -3.52
CA ARG A 8 -14.32 15.87 -4.80
C ARG A 8 -13.21 15.67 -5.85
N LYS A 9 -11.93 15.72 -5.43
CA LYS A 9 -10.79 15.48 -6.34
C LYS A 9 -10.75 14.03 -6.81
N ILE A 10 -11.06 13.08 -5.93
CA ILE A 10 -11.12 11.66 -6.27
C ILE A 10 -12.27 11.38 -7.23
N ASP A 11 -13.45 11.94 -6.99
CA ASP A 11 -14.60 11.78 -7.88
C ASP A 11 -14.29 12.34 -9.28
N MET A 12 -13.61 13.49 -9.35
CA MET A 12 -13.15 14.05 -10.61
C MET A 12 -12.13 13.14 -11.31
N ALA A 13 -11.17 12.58 -10.57
CA ALA A 13 -10.18 11.65 -11.13
C ALA A 13 -10.84 10.36 -11.64
N LEU A 14 -11.78 9.79 -10.89
CA LEU A 14 -12.56 8.62 -11.30
C LEU A 14 -13.39 8.91 -12.55
N ASN A 15 -14.03 10.08 -12.64
CA ASN A 15 -14.79 10.48 -13.83
C ASN A 15 -13.88 10.60 -15.07
N LEU A 16 -12.69 11.21 -14.93
CA LEU A 16 -11.72 11.30 -16.03
C LEU A 16 -11.21 9.91 -16.45
N TRP A 17 -10.98 9.02 -15.49
CA TRP A 17 -10.60 7.64 -15.76
C TRP A 17 -11.70 6.87 -16.52
N HIS A 18 -12.96 6.96 -16.09
CA HIS A 18 -14.10 6.35 -16.81
C HIS A 18 -14.25 6.92 -18.23
N GLN A 19 -14.04 8.23 -18.41
CA GLN A 19 -14.07 8.83 -19.75
C GLN A 19 -12.94 8.31 -20.65
N ALA A 20 -11.73 8.13 -20.11
CA ALA A 20 -10.62 7.55 -20.86
C ALA A 20 -10.93 6.11 -21.31
N LEU A 21 -11.53 5.31 -20.42
CA LEU A 21 -12.01 3.97 -20.72
C LEU A 21 -13.05 3.94 -21.84
N VAL A 22 -14.09 4.77 -21.74
CA VAL A 22 -15.17 4.85 -22.76
C VAL A 22 -14.64 5.32 -24.12
N LYS A 23 -13.58 6.13 -24.13
CA LYS A 23 -12.92 6.59 -25.36
C LYS A 23 -11.95 5.56 -25.95
N GLY A 24 -11.90 4.34 -25.41
CA GLY A 24 -11.09 3.24 -25.93
C GLY A 24 -9.62 3.32 -25.58
N SER A 25 -9.23 4.14 -24.60
CA SER A 25 -7.85 4.11 -24.07
C SER A 25 -7.70 2.90 -23.16
N GLU A 26 -6.74 2.03 -23.45
CA GLU A 26 -6.36 0.95 -22.52
C GLU A 26 -5.55 1.55 -21.36
N PRO A 27 -6.06 1.49 -20.12
CA PRO A 27 -5.34 2.05 -18.98
C PRO A 27 -4.17 1.14 -18.61
N ASP A 28 -2.99 1.72 -18.55
CA ASP A 28 -1.79 1.02 -18.11
C ASP A 28 -1.73 0.88 -16.57
N VAL A 29 -0.70 0.19 -16.08
CA VAL A 29 -0.50 -0.04 -14.64
C VAL A 29 -0.29 1.28 -13.89
N THR A 30 0.31 2.27 -14.53
CA THR A 30 0.58 3.59 -13.95
C THR A 30 -0.73 4.31 -13.64
N MET A 31 -1.66 4.33 -14.59
CA MET A 31 -2.96 5.00 -14.44
C MET A 31 -3.77 4.37 -13.29
N HIS A 32 -3.79 3.04 -13.20
CA HIS A 32 -4.46 2.36 -12.08
C HIS A 32 -3.80 2.70 -10.74
N ASN A 33 -2.47 2.67 -10.67
CA ASN A 33 -1.73 2.99 -9.45
C ASN A 33 -2.01 4.42 -8.95
N ILE A 34 -2.21 5.39 -9.86
CA ILE A 34 -2.61 6.76 -9.50
C ILE A 34 -3.97 6.77 -8.79
N ILE A 35 -4.97 6.10 -9.37
CA ILE A 35 -6.33 6.06 -8.79
C ILE A 35 -6.35 5.27 -7.47
N ILE A 36 -5.68 4.10 -7.43
CA ILE A 36 -5.52 3.27 -6.22
C ILE A 36 -4.87 4.09 -5.11
N HIS A 37 -3.80 4.83 -5.40
CA HIS A 37 -3.14 5.70 -4.43
C HIS A 37 -4.06 6.83 -3.95
N GLY A 38 -4.82 7.46 -4.86
CA GLY A 38 -5.81 8.48 -4.51
C GLY A 38 -6.86 7.97 -3.53
N LEU A 39 -7.43 6.80 -3.81
CA LEU A 39 -8.41 6.12 -2.95
C LEU A 39 -7.82 5.76 -1.58
N CYS A 40 -6.65 5.13 -1.55
CA CYS A 40 -5.93 4.82 -0.30
C CYS A 40 -5.64 6.08 0.53
N SER A 41 -5.25 7.18 -0.14
CA SER A 41 -4.98 8.46 0.50
C SER A 41 -6.22 9.08 1.14
N ALA A 42 -7.42 8.81 0.63
CA ALA A 42 -8.68 9.22 1.26
C ALA A 42 -9.24 8.20 2.28
N GLY A 43 -8.52 7.12 2.57
CA GLY A 43 -9.02 6.07 3.47
C GLY A 43 -10.03 5.12 2.83
N LYS A 44 -10.21 5.19 1.51
CA LYS A 44 -11.09 4.30 0.73
C LYS A 44 -10.32 3.06 0.25
N ALA A 45 -9.66 2.36 1.17
CA ALA A 45 -8.79 1.23 0.85
C ALA A 45 -9.54 0.05 0.21
N GLU A 46 -10.81 -0.17 0.60
CA GLU A 46 -11.67 -1.19 -0.03
C GLU A 46 -11.97 -0.88 -1.50
N ASP A 47 -12.31 0.37 -1.80
CA ASP A 47 -12.57 0.80 -3.18
C ASP A 47 -11.28 0.66 -4.03
N ALA A 48 -10.12 0.97 -3.45
CA ALA A 48 -8.83 0.77 -4.07
C ALA A 48 -8.57 -0.72 -4.37
N LEU A 49 -8.93 -1.61 -3.43
CA LEU A 49 -8.81 -3.06 -3.61
C LEU A 49 -9.78 -3.60 -4.68
N GLN A 50 -11.00 -3.06 -4.76
CA GLN A 50 -11.93 -3.40 -5.84
C GLN A 50 -11.35 -3.03 -7.20
N LEU A 51 -10.75 -1.85 -7.33
CA LEU A 51 -10.11 -1.42 -8.59
C LEU A 51 -8.92 -2.33 -8.95
N TYR A 52 -8.12 -2.75 -7.97
CA TYR A 52 -7.06 -3.75 -8.18
C TYR A 52 -7.61 -5.06 -8.78
N PHE A 53 -8.72 -5.59 -8.27
CA PHE A 53 -9.31 -6.82 -8.82
C PHE A 53 -9.86 -6.64 -10.24
N GLN A 54 -10.19 -5.41 -10.62
CA GLN A 54 -10.66 -5.12 -11.97
C GLN A 54 -9.50 -4.97 -12.97
N MET A 55 -8.25 -4.71 -12.55
CA MET A 55 -7.09 -4.53 -13.45
C MET A 55 -6.94 -5.67 -14.48
N GLY A 56 -7.21 -6.92 -14.07
CA GLY A 56 -7.17 -8.08 -14.97
C GLY A 56 -8.17 -8.03 -16.12
N ARG A 57 -9.29 -7.31 -15.98
CA ARG A 57 -10.28 -7.11 -17.07
C ARG A 57 -9.72 -6.27 -18.21
N TRP A 58 -8.69 -5.47 -17.95
CA TRP A 58 -7.98 -4.65 -18.93
C TRP A 58 -6.62 -5.23 -19.30
N ASN A 59 -6.39 -6.53 -19.05
CA ASN A 59 -5.09 -7.18 -19.24
C ASN A 59 -3.92 -6.44 -18.57
N CYS A 60 -4.22 -5.69 -17.50
CA CYS A 60 -3.25 -4.88 -16.80
C CYS A 60 -2.72 -5.65 -15.59
N VAL A 61 -1.42 -5.91 -15.58
CA VAL A 61 -0.77 -6.72 -14.54
C VAL A 61 -0.30 -5.81 -13.39
N PRO A 62 -0.77 -6.04 -12.15
CA PRO A 62 -0.27 -5.32 -10.98
C PRO A 62 1.23 -5.51 -10.77
N ASN A 63 1.90 -4.47 -10.25
CA ASN A 63 3.33 -4.54 -9.92
C ASN A 63 3.57 -4.21 -8.43
N LEU A 64 4.83 -4.23 -7.98
CA LEU A 64 5.16 -3.92 -6.57
C LEU A 64 4.63 -2.56 -6.10
N VAL A 65 4.56 -1.55 -6.98
CA VAL A 65 3.98 -0.25 -6.64
C VAL A 65 2.50 -0.38 -6.30
N THR A 66 1.75 -1.21 -7.04
CA THR A 66 0.34 -1.52 -6.75
C THR A 66 0.17 -2.13 -5.36
N TYR A 67 0.92 -3.20 -5.05
CA TYR A 67 0.83 -3.86 -3.73
C TYR A 67 1.28 -2.95 -2.59
N ASN A 68 2.38 -2.22 -2.77
CA ASN A 68 2.90 -1.30 -1.76
C ASN A 68 1.88 -0.20 -1.43
N THR A 69 1.19 0.30 -2.45
CA THR A 69 0.14 1.33 -2.30
C THR A 69 -1.08 0.77 -1.57
N LEU A 70 -1.55 -0.43 -1.93
CA LEU A 70 -2.67 -1.09 -1.24
C LEU A 70 -2.33 -1.37 0.23
N MET A 71 -1.14 -1.90 0.51
CA MET A 71 -0.66 -2.13 1.88
C MET A 71 -0.64 -0.83 2.68
N GLU A 72 -0.09 0.25 2.14
CA GLU A 72 -0.08 1.55 2.82
C GLU A 72 -1.52 2.04 3.10
N GLY A 73 -2.44 1.86 2.16
CA GLY A 73 -3.87 2.16 2.34
C GLY A 73 -4.50 1.40 3.52
N PHE A 74 -4.30 0.09 3.59
CA PHE A 74 -4.85 -0.74 4.68
C PHE A 74 -4.19 -0.42 6.04
N TYR A 75 -2.87 -0.23 6.07
CA TYR A 75 -2.19 0.20 7.30
C TYR A 75 -2.63 1.58 7.78
N LYS A 76 -2.99 2.49 6.86
CA LYS A 76 -3.52 3.82 7.20
C LYS A 76 -4.85 3.75 7.93
N ILE A 77 -5.72 2.81 7.55
CA ILE A 77 -6.99 2.55 8.25
C ILE A 77 -6.84 1.52 9.39
N ARG A 78 -5.61 1.16 9.74
CA ARG A 78 -5.23 0.18 10.79
C ARG A 78 -5.78 -1.24 10.58
N ASP A 79 -6.13 -1.59 9.35
CA ASP A 79 -6.52 -2.96 8.96
C ASP A 79 -5.25 -3.78 8.62
N CYS A 80 -4.57 -4.21 9.68
CA CYS A 80 -3.34 -4.98 9.56
C CYS A 80 -3.55 -6.40 8.98
N GLU A 81 -4.76 -6.95 9.08
CA GLU A 81 -5.08 -8.28 8.54
C GLU A 81 -5.14 -8.23 7.02
N LYS A 82 -5.92 -7.30 6.45
CA LYS A 82 -5.95 -7.11 4.99
C LYS A 82 -4.59 -6.71 4.43
N ALA A 83 -3.84 -5.86 5.12
CA ALA A 83 -2.48 -5.53 4.68
C ALA A 83 -1.57 -6.78 4.59
N SER A 84 -1.73 -7.72 5.52
CA SER A 84 -1.00 -9.01 5.51
C SER A 84 -1.45 -9.92 4.36
N GLU A 85 -2.74 -9.91 4.01
CA GLU A 85 -3.23 -10.60 2.82
C GLU A 85 -2.64 -10.04 1.53
N ILE A 86 -2.55 -8.70 1.41
CA ILE A 86 -1.92 -8.04 0.26
C ILE A 86 -0.43 -8.40 0.18
N TRP A 87 0.28 -8.42 1.31
CA TRP A 87 1.67 -8.89 1.35
C TRP A 87 1.83 -10.32 0.81
N ALA A 88 0.95 -11.24 1.22
CA ALA A 88 0.99 -12.62 0.74
C ALA A 88 0.73 -12.74 -0.77
N ARG A 89 -0.08 -11.84 -1.35
CA ARG A 89 -0.36 -11.81 -2.79
C ARG A 89 0.85 -11.47 -3.64
N ILE A 90 1.81 -10.69 -3.13
CA ILE A 90 3.07 -10.38 -3.84
C ILE A 90 3.73 -11.68 -4.31
N PHE A 91 3.88 -12.66 -3.42
CA PHE A 91 4.48 -13.94 -3.75
C PHE A 91 3.58 -14.81 -4.63
N LYS A 92 2.26 -14.79 -4.38
CA LYS A 92 1.28 -15.54 -5.19
C LYS A 92 1.33 -15.13 -6.66
N ASP A 93 1.59 -13.85 -6.91
CA ASP A 93 1.68 -13.29 -8.26
C ASP A 93 3.12 -13.34 -8.81
N GLY A 94 4.00 -14.11 -8.17
CA GLY A 94 5.36 -14.41 -8.64
C GLY A 94 6.38 -13.29 -8.42
N LEU A 95 6.02 -12.25 -7.65
CA LEU A 95 6.88 -11.11 -7.36
C LEU A 95 7.70 -11.35 -6.08
N GLN A 96 8.84 -10.65 -5.98
CA GLN A 96 9.66 -10.60 -4.78
C GLN A 96 9.53 -9.21 -4.14
N PRO A 97 9.15 -9.09 -2.86
CA PRO A 97 9.08 -7.79 -2.21
C PRO A 97 10.46 -7.12 -2.16
N ASP A 98 10.50 -5.82 -2.44
CA ASP A 98 11.71 -5.01 -2.38
C ASP A 98 11.82 -4.25 -1.05
N ILE A 99 12.91 -3.50 -0.87
CA ILE A 99 13.12 -2.71 0.35
C ILE A 99 11.97 -1.71 0.62
N ILE A 100 11.28 -1.25 -0.42
CA ILE A 100 10.12 -0.37 -0.27
C ILE A 100 8.95 -1.15 0.33
N SER A 101 8.65 -2.34 -0.19
CA SER A 101 7.63 -3.23 0.39
C SER A 101 7.91 -3.52 1.86
N TYR A 102 9.16 -3.81 2.23
CA TYR A 102 9.53 -4.05 3.63
C TYR A 102 9.34 -2.80 4.50
N ASN A 103 9.77 -1.63 4.04
CA ASN A 103 9.61 -0.38 4.77
C ASN A 103 8.14 0.01 4.97
N VAL A 104 7.28 -0.22 3.98
CA VAL A 104 5.83 -0.01 4.09
C VAL A 104 5.25 -0.90 5.18
N THR A 105 5.57 -2.19 5.17
CA THR A 105 5.09 -3.16 6.16
C THR A 105 5.60 -2.86 7.57
N LEU A 106 6.87 -2.48 7.73
CA LEU A 106 7.43 -2.08 9.03
C LEU A 106 6.72 -0.84 9.59
N LYS A 107 6.57 0.20 8.76
CA LYS A 107 5.82 1.42 9.13
C LYS A 107 4.38 1.07 9.52
N GLY A 108 3.76 0.14 8.80
CA GLY A 108 2.41 -0.35 9.04
C GLY A 108 2.24 -1.11 10.36
N PHE A 109 3.15 -2.03 10.69
CA PHE A 109 3.13 -2.70 11.99
C PHE A 109 3.27 -1.70 13.14
N CYS A 110 4.10 -0.66 12.97
CA CYS A 110 4.21 0.42 13.95
C CYS A 110 2.89 1.20 14.12
N SER A 111 2.14 1.49 13.04
CA SER A 111 0.85 2.19 13.15
C SER A 111 -0.25 1.34 13.80
N CYS A 112 -0.15 0.01 13.71
CA CYS A 112 -1.02 -0.94 14.42
C CYS A 112 -0.56 -1.26 15.86
N SER A 113 0.45 -0.56 16.41
CA SER A 113 1.02 -0.87 17.74
C SER A 113 1.60 -2.29 17.87
N ARG A 114 2.01 -2.90 16.75
CA ARG A 114 2.56 -4.26 16.67
C ARG A 114 4.09 -4.25 16.52
N ILE A 115 4.80 -3.58 17.43
CA ILE A 115 6.27 -3.43 17.32
C ILE A 115 6.99 -4.77 17.29
N SER A 116 6.58 -5.72 18.13
CA SER A 116 7.21 -7.05 18.19
C SER A 116 7.16 -7.77 16.83
N ASP A 117 6.05 -7.61 16.09
CA ASP A 117 5.93 -8.11 14.73
C ASP A 117 6.85 -7.36 13.76
N ALA A 118 6.98 -6.03 13.91
CA ALA A 118 7.92 -5.25 13.11
C ALA A 118 9.38 -5.71 13.29
N ILE A 119 9.81 -5.95 14.54
CA ILE A 119 11.16 -6.42 14.84
C ILE A 119 11.40 -7.80 14.22
N ARG A 120 10.49 -8.76 14.46
CA ARG A 120 10.56 -10.11 13.88
C ARG A 120 10.56 -10.08 12.35
N PHE A 121 9.82 -9.16 11.76
CA PHE A 121 9.77 -8.98 10.32
C PHE A 121 11.08 -8.44 9.75
N LEU A 122 11.75 -7.52 10.45
CA LEU A 122 13.09 -7.05 10.08
C LEU A 122 14.13 -8.17 10.17
N GLU A 123 14.11 -8.98 11.23
CA GLU A 123 15.00 -10.13 11.38
C GLU A 123 14.84 -11.10 10.21
N LYS A 124 13.60 -11.39 9.81
CA LYS A 124 13.32 -12.20 8.62
C LYS A 124 13.88 -11.57 7.34
N ALA A 125 13.74 -10.25 7.16
CA ALA A 125 14.29 -9.54 6.00
C ALA A 125 15.82 -9.66 5.93
N LEU A 126 16.50 -9.51 7.06
CA LEU A 126 17.96 -9.66 7.19
C LEU A 126 18.41 -11.08 6.82
N HIS A 127 17.69 -12.11 7.29
CA HIS A 127 17.98 -13.50 6.91
C HIS A 127 17.78 -13.79 5.42
N LEU A 128 16.95 -13.01 4.73
CA LEU A 128 16.75 -13.07 3.29
C LEU A 128 17.75 -12.21 2.50
N GLY A 129 18.74 -11.60 3.16
CA GLY A 129 19.76 -10.77 2.54
C GLY A 129 19.29 -9.36 2.18
N ILE A 130 18.13 -8.93 2.69
CA ILE A 130 17.60 -7.59 2.42
C ILE A 130 18.22 -6.63 3.42
N LEU A 131 19.02 -5.70 2.90
CA LEU A 131 19.78 -4.75 3.71
C LEU A 131 18.87 -3.59 4.15
N PRO A 132 18.66 -3.40 5.47
CA PRO A 132 17.92 -2.26 6.00
C PRO A 132 18.61 -0.96 5.63
N THR A 133 17.83 0.09 5.35
CA THR A 133 18.37 1.43 5.10
C THR A 133 18.22 2.32 6.34
N SER A 134 18.79 3.52 6.30
CA SER A 134 18.59 4.53 7.36
C SER A 134 17.10 4.79 7.64
N ILE A 135 16.24 4.69 6.63
CA ILE A 135 14.78 4.83 6.77
C ILE A 135 14.22 3.69 7.63
N THR A 136 14.67 2.45 7.40
CA THR A 136 14.23 1.26 8.14
C THR A 136 14.54 1.41 9.64
N TRP A 137 15.77 1.81 9.98
CA TRP A 137 16.18 2.03 11.36
C TRP A 137 15.45 3.20 12.01
N TYR A 138 15.27 4.30 11.28
CA TYR A 138 14.52 5.47 11.76
C TYR A 138 13.06 5.10 12.13
N ILE A 139 12.39 4.27 11.33
CA ILE A 139 11.03 3.80 11.61
C ILE A 139 10.96 3.06 12.95
N LEU A 140 11.89 2.12 13.18
CA LEU A 140 11.89 1.29 14.39
C LEU A 140 12.23 2.09 15.65
N VAL A 141 13.27 2.92 15.61
CA VAL A 141 13.65 3.76 16.76
C VAL A 141 12.48 4.66 17.17
N ARG A 142 11.84 5.32 16.21
CA ARG A 142 10.68 6.17 16.48
C ARG A 142 9.51 5.38 17.06
N ALA A 143 9.27 4.16 16.57
CA ALA A 143 8.20 3.32 17.06
C ALA A 143 8.43 2.87 18.51
N VAL A 144 9.66 2.46 18.86
CA VAL A 144 10.02 2.06 20.23
C VAL A 144 9.87 3.22 21.21
N LEU A 145 10.39 4.40 20.86
CA LEU A 145 10.29 5.60 21.70
C LEU A 145 8.84 6.00 21.97
N ASN A 146 7.97 5.93 20.95
CA ASN A 146 6.57 6.30 21.07
C ASN A 146 5.71 5.29 21.85
N ASN A 147 6.17 4.05 22.05
CA ASN A 147 5.46 3.05 22.86
C ASN A 147 5.96 2.97 24.31
N GLY A 148 7.07 3.62 24.66
CA GLY A 148 7.56 3.74 26.04
C GLY A 148 6.98 4.91 26.84
N ALA A 149 6.06 5.69 26.25
CA ALA A 149 5.48 6.90 26.85
C ALA A 149 4.04 6.70 27.34
N THR A 150 3.76 5.55 27.97
CA THR A 150 2.47 5.25 28.64
C THR A 150 2.65 5.18 30.15
#